data_AF-A0A0W0WFI6-F1
#
_entry.id   AF-A0A0W0WFI6-F1
#
_cell.length_a   1.000
_cell.length_b   1.000
_cell.length_c   1.000
_cell.angle_alpha   90.00
_cell.angle_beta   90.00
_cell.angle_gamma   90.00
#
_symmetry.space_group_name_H-M   'P 1'
#
loop_
_entity.id
_entity.type
_entity.pdbx_description
1 polymer ?
#
loop_
_entity_poly.entity_id
_entity_poly.type
_entity_poly.pdbx_seq_one_letter_code
_entity_poly.pdbx_strand_id
1 'polypeptide(L)'
;MKTKSVETAKNEHPKIDELIKDVRQLIQSEKEALIDSYFKKIIEKCSKESALDKDSLRQLFQTVHANLESDQDKKLVKETWNSNEISLDKKARKLAEFLAENEGIPSITFVRHMKKFLAIVNADEELDLLLNNPQDYIFSHPNFSAHDLQILEIIINDPKFNKLPSIHKEKPSSASVYTPLSSYMYQLRADTYGSMDALRFPHCINPTVKEQVIERSKKEYHGPKVMGGMGAQQSYDRNAIKETAAKVKKMKMGACHTFAQLGADHLLNLMEEGKLPPMPIKIVSHKQSLGSHTFLLLGHKSQDLTDLSHCLIVDPWAVAMGHDSTHGIFTEENYPYPGMTTQLECCYDSEAPVVSSKKESSANQSLSEELSSALARGGFFSASNRNQSEEKLTKPQRIAVEFLTDLMNYADKSLHHPIKKELVKTLIDSVKTGEEDPATAIQLATLAMHARAIEKDGERYKWKGITAINDESFINLFSKSAGIFWKNYVAQNIENADDVASFDASLVSKIVKTLDSEIAHEFKQENTLNSTI
;
A
#
# COMPACT_ATOMS: atom_id res chain seq x y z
N MET A 1 -15.36 45.45 54.02
CA MET A 1 -14.64 44.85 52.87
C MET A 1 -15.66 44.10 52.03
N LYS A 2 -16.03 44.61 50.86
CA LYS A 2 -16.83 43.89 49.86
C LYS A 2 -15.85 43.27 48.86
N THR A 3 -15.73 41.95 48.90
CA THR A 3 -15.01 41.17 47.89
C THR A 3 -15.81 41.23 46.60
N LYS A 4 -15.24 41.91 45.59
CA LYS A 4 -15.69 41.80 44.20
C LYS A 4 -15.46 40.36 43.75
N SER A 5 -16.54 39.65 43.44
CA SER A 5 -16.48 38.44 42.61
C SER A 5 -16.01 38.87 41.23
N VAL A 6 -14.84 38.37 40.83
CA VAL A 6 -14.38 38.42 39.45
C VAL A 6 -15.28 37.46 38.67
N GLU A 7 -16.25 38.01 37.95
CA GLU A 7 -16.93 37.27 36.88
C GLU A 7 -15.87 37.00 35.81
N THR A 8 -15.47 35.73 35.69
CA THR A 8 -14.81 35.22 34.50
C THR A 8 -15.75 35.41 33.32
N ALA A 9 -15.46 36.40 32.47
CA ALA A 9 -16.10 36.56 31.18
C ALA A 9 -16.06 35.21 30.45
N LYS A 10 -17.22 34.64 30.15
CA LYS A 10 -17.30 33.60 29.12
C LYS A 10 -16.83 34.27 27.84
N ASN A 11 -15.76 33.77 27.24
CA ASN A 11 -15.44 34.10 25.85
C ASN A 11 -16.62 33.59 25.01
N GLU A 12 -17.55 34.48 24.69
CA GLU A 12 -18.66 34.21 23.78
C GLU A 12 -18.15 34.42 22.35
N HIS A 13 -18.18 33.36 21.55
CA HIS A 13 -17.81 33.38 20.12
C HIS A 13 -19.08 33.17 19.29
N PRO A 14 -19.94 34.20 19.16
CA PRO A 14 -21.30 34.04 18.62
C PRO A 14 -21.33 33.45 17.20
N LYS A 15 -20.38 33.78 16.32
CA LYS A 15 -20.35 33.20 14.96
C LYS A 15 -19.93 31.74 14.96
N ILE A 16 -18.93 31.38 15.78
CA ILE A 16 -18.53 29.99 15.96
C ILE A 16 -19.68 29.16 16.56
N ASP A 17 -20.41 29.71 17.53
CA ASP A 17 -21.58 29.06 18.13
C ASP A 17 -22.72 28.85 17.12
N GLU A 18 -22.96 29.83 16.24
CA GLU A 18 -23.90 29.69 15.12
C GLU A 18 -23.47 28.61 14.12
N LEU A 19 -22.19 28.57 13.75
CA LEU A 19 -21.65 27.53 12.88
C LEU A 19 -21.81 26.13 13.48
N ILE A 20 -21.52 25.98 14.78
CA ILE A 20 -21.73 24.73 15.52
C ILE A 20 -23.21 24.33 15.51
N LYS A 21 -24.12 25.30 15.68
CA LYS A 21 -25.57 25.07 15.64
C LYS A 21 -26.01 24.60 14.26
N ASP A 22 -25.52 25.19 13.19
CA ASP A 22 -25.84 24.80 11.81
C ASP A 22 -25.39 23.37 11.50
N VAL A 23 -24.17 23.00 11.91
CA VAL A 23 -23.66 21.63 11.75
C VAL A 23 -24.53 20.64 12.53
N ARG A 24 -24.98 20.99 13.74
CA ARG A 24 -25.92 20.14 14.52
C ARG A 24 -27.27 20.00 13.82
N GLN A 25 -27.80 21.08 13.22
CA GLN A 25 -29.04 21.03 12.46
C GLN A 25 -28.91 20.17 11.20
N LEU A 26 -27.78 20.26 10.48
CA LEU A 26 -27.49 19.38 9.35
C LEU A 26 -27.49 17.91 9.77
N ILE A 27 -26.79 17.57 10.86
CA ILE A 27 -26.78 16.21 11.40
C ILE A 27 -28.20 15.73 11.73
N GLN A 28 -28.98 16.57 12.40
CA GLN A 28 -30.33 16.21 12.83
C GLN A 28 -31.27 15.98 11.63
N SER A 29 -31.25 16.89 10.65
CA SER A 29 -32.08 16.79 9.44
C SER A 29 -31.71 15.58 8.58
N GLU A 30 -30.43 15.25 8.41
CA GLU A 30 -30.02 14.04 7.69
C GLU A 30 -30.40 12.76 8.43
N LYS A 31 -30.31 12.74 9.76
CA LYS A 31 -30.79 11.61 10.57
C LYS A 31 -32.28 11.41 10.40
N GLU A 32 -33.07 12.48 10.50
CA GLU A 32 -34.52 12.43 10.32
C GLU A 32 -34.88 11.94 8.90
N ALA A 33 -34.21 12.44 7.87
CA ALA A 33 -34.42 12.00 6.49
C ALA A 33 -34.11 10.50 6.29
N LEU A 34 -33.05 9.98 6.92
CA LEU A 34 -32.74 8.55 6.90
C LEU A 34 -33.80 7.72 7.63
N ILE A 35 -34.21 8.16 8.83
CA ILE A 35 -35.27 7.50 9.60
C ILE A 35 -36.55 7.45 8.78
N ASP A 36 -36.95 8.56 8.17
CA ASP A 36 -38.16 8.64 7.35
C ASP A 36 -38.06 7.77 6.09
N SER A 37 -36.89 7.68 5.47
CA SER A 37 -36.61 6.78 4.33
C SER A 37 -36.77 5.31 4.72
N TYR A 38 -36.18 4.89 5.84
CA TYR A 38 -36.35 3.53 6.36
C TYR A 38 -37.79 3.25 6.76
N PHE A 39 -38.42 4.19 7.44
CA PHE A 39 -39.81 4.07 7.86
C PHE A 39 -40.70 3.86 6.64
N LYS A 40 -40.54 4.67 5.58
CA LYS A 40 -41.26 4.50 4.32
C LYS A 40 -41.05 3.12 3.70
N LYS A 41 -39.82 2.62 3.64
CA LYS A 41 -39.50 1.25 3.15
C LYS A 41 -40.17 0.16 3.99
N ILE A 42 -40.24 0.34 5.31
CA ILE A 42 -40.93 -0.58 6.23
C ILE A 42 -42.44 -0.55 5.95
N ILE A 43 -43.04 0.63 5.84
CA ILE A 43 -44.46 0.77 5.50
C ILE A 43 -44.76 0.09 4.16
N GLU A 44 -43.97 0.35 3.12
CA GLU A 44 -44.14 -0.25 1.79
C GLU A 44 -44.06 -1.78 1.82
N LYS A 45 -43.13 -2.34 2.60
CA LYS A 45 -42.91 -3.78 2.70
C LYS A 45 -43.91 -4.50 3.61
N CYS A 46 -44.43 -3.81 4.62
CA CYS A 46 -45.23 -4.40 5.69
C CYS A 46 -46.69 -3.94 5.71
N SER A 47 -47.17 -3.19 4.71
CA SER A 47 -48.57 -2.78 4.64
C SER A 47 -49.39 -3.67 3.71
N LYS A 48 -50.64 -3.93 4.08
CA LYS A 48 -51.69 -4.47 3.22
C LYS A 48 -52.88 -3.51 3.26
N GLU A 49 -53.44 -3.18 2.10
CA GLU A 49 -54.65 -2.35 1.99
C GLU A 49 -54.57 -1.03 2.77
N SER A 50 -53.40 -0.37 2.74
CA SER A 50 -53.12 0.92 3.41
C SER A 50 -53.03 0.89 4.95
N ALA A 51 -52.99 -0.29 5.56
CA ALA A 51 -52.72 -0.46 6.99
C ALA A 51 -51.50 -1.36 7.22
N LEU A 52 -50.78 -1.13 8.33
CA LEU A 52 -49.61 -1.92 8.68
C LEU A 52 -50.03 -3.33 9.14
N ASP A 53 -49.53 -4.35 8.44
CA ASP A 53 -49.79 -5.76 8.73
C ASP A 53 -48.84 -6.26 9.83
N LYS A 54 -49.42 -6.67 10.95
CA LYS A 54 -48.69 -7.09 12.15
C LYS A 54 -47.75 -8.26 11.88
N ASP A 55 -48.16 -9.23 11.07
CA ASP A 55 -47.37 -10.44 10.80
C ASP A 55 -46.18 -10.14 9.89
N SER A 56 -46.38 -9.29 8.88
CA SER A 56 -45.31 -8.82 7.98
C SER A 56 -44.28 -8.00 8.75
N LEU A 57 -44.73 -7.11 9.64
CA LEU A 57 -43.81 -6.37 10.51
C LEU A 57 -43.06 -7.31 11.47
N ARG A 58 -43.75 -8.29 12.07
CA ARG A 58 -43.12 -9.30 12.94
C ARG A 58 -42.01 -10.05 12.23
N GLN A 59 -42.27 -10.50 11.00
CA GLN A 59 -41.27 -11.20 10.19
C GLN A 59 -40.06 -10.31 9.93
N LEU A 60 -40.27 -9.02 9.62
CA LEU A 60 -39.17 -8.08 9.44
C LEU A 60 -38.32 -7.94 10.71
N PHE A 61 -38.95 -7.79 11.88
CA PHE A 61 -38.24 -7.77 13.17
C PHE A 61 -37.44 -9.06 13.41
N GLN A 62 -37.99 -10.22 13.06
CA GLN A 62 -37.29 -11.50 13.17
C GLN A 62 -36.08 -11.58 12.22
N THR A 63 -36.23 -11.12 10.97
CA THR A 63 -35.13 -11.06 10.00
C THR A 63 -34.02 -10.14 10.48
N VAL A 64 -34.35 -8.93 10.93
CA VAL A 64 -33.36 -7.99 11.46
C VAL A 64 -32.65 -8.61 12.66
N HIS A 65 -33.40 -9.13 13.65
CA HIS A 65 -32.82 -9.77 14.83
C HIS A 65 -31.87 -10.93 14.49
N ALA A 66 -32.22 -11.76 13.49
CA ALA A 66 -31.38 -12.90 13.09
C ALA A 66 -30.04 -12.47 12.45
N ASN A 67 -30.00 -11.28 11.84
CA ASN A 67 -28.82 -10.76 11.14
C ASN A 67 -27.93 -9.87 12.01
N LEU A 68 -28.31 -9.62 13.27
CA LEU A 68 -27.48 -8.82 14.19
C LEU A 68 -26.36 -9.68 14.79
N GLU A 69 -25.19 -9.08 14.96
CA GLU A 69 -24.05 -9.72 15.63
C GLU A 69 -24.06 -9.41 17.14
N SER A 70 -24.39 -8.16 17.50
CA SER A 70 -24.43 -7.63 18.89
C SER A 70 -25.63 -8.15 19.70
N ASP A 71 -25.36 -8.71 20.88
CA ASP A 71 -26.40 -9.16 21.82
C ASP A 71 -27.22 -8.00 22.41
N GLN A 72 -26.60 -6.82 22.55
CA GLN A 72 -27.30 -5.62 23.01
C GLN A 72 -28.34 -5.16 21.97
N ASP A 73 -27.98 -5.19 20.69
CA ASP A 73 -28.87 -4.78 19.61
C ASP A 73 -30.00 -5.79 19.40
N LYS A 74 -29.69 -7.10 19.49
CA LYS A 74 -30.70 -8.16 19.50
C LYS A 74 -31.73 -7.95 20.60
N LYS A 75 -31.25 -7.62 21.81
CA LYS A 75 -32.12 -7.33 22.96
C LYS A 75 -33.01 -6.13 22.67
N LEU A 76 -32.46 -5.03 22.16
CA LEU A 76 -33.21 -3.81 21.85
C LEU A 76 -34.32 -4.05 20.81
N VAL A 77 -34.01 -4.75 19.72
CA VAL A 77 -34.99 -5.09 18.65
C VAL A 77 -36.08 -6.01 19.21
N LYS A 78 -35.70 -7.01 20.02
CA LYS A 78 -36.64 -7.94 20.65
C LYS A 78 -37.57 -7.26 21.67
N GLU A 79 -37.03 -6.38 22.50
CA GLU A 79 -37.80 -5.61 23.49
C GLU A 79 -38.78 -4.65 22.81
N THR A 80 -38.33 -3.98 21.74
CA THR A 80 -39.19 -3.10 20.94
C THR A 80 -40.39 -3.86 20.35
N TRP A 81 -40.18 -5.07 19.84
CA TRP A 81 -41.27 -5.91 19.35
C TRP A 81 -42.21 -6.39 20.48
N ASN A 82 -41.64 -6.84 21.61
CA ASN A 82 -42.41 -7.45 22.70
C ASN A 82 -43.15 -6.42 23.58
N SER A 83 -42.83 -5.13 23.47
CA SER A 83 -43.53 -4.09 24.22
C SER A 83 -45.00 -3.99 23.80
N ASN A 84 -45.91 -4.14 24.77
CA ASN A 84 -47.35 -3.98 24.55
C ASN A 84 -47.81 -2.51 24.63
N GLU A 85 -46.94 -1.61 25.09
CA GLU A 85 -47.24 -0.19 25.30
C GLU A 85 -47.05 0.66 24.03
N ILE A 86 -46.49 0.06 22.97
CA ILE A 86 -46.09 0.75 21.74
C ILE A 86 -46.97 0.27 20.58
N SER A 87 -47.59 1.21 19.86
CA SER A 87 -48.38 0.91 18.66
C SER A 87 -47.53 0.34 17.53
N LEU A 88 -48.17 -0.31 16.55
CA LEU A 88 -47.47 -0.89 15.40
C LEU A 88 -46.66 0.15 14.60
N ASP A 89 -47.22 1.34 14.37
CA ASP A 89 -46.49 2.44 13.71
C ASP A 89 -45.27 2.90 14.51
N LYS A 90 -45.41 3.01 15.83
CA LYS A 90 -44.28 3.38 16.70
C LYS A 90 -43.23 2.28 16.73
N LYS A 91 -43.60 0.99 16.64
CA LYS A 91 -42.65 -0.11 16.49
C LYS A 91 -41.91 -0.03 15.17
N ALA A 92 -42.61 0.22 14.07
CA ALA A 92 -42.00 0.40 12.76
C ALA A 92 -41.05 1.62 12.75
N ARG A 93 -41.41 2.72 13.40
CA ARG A 93 -40.54 3.90 13.51
C ARG A 93 -39.30 3.64 14.36
N LYS A 94 -39.45 2.96 15.50
CA LYS A 94 -38.28 2.54 16.32
C LYS A 94 -37.36 1.58 15.59
N LEU A 95 -37.90 0.68 14.75
CA LEU A 95 -37.08 -0.15 13.88
C LEU A 95 -36.36 0.67 12.81
N ALA A 96 -37.02 1.69 12.24
CA ALA A 96 -36.40 2.61 11.30
C ALA A 96 -35.26 3.42 11.95
N GLU A 97 -35.47 3.91 13.18
CA GLU A 97 -34.43 4.56 14.00
C GLU A 97 -33.22 3.65 14.19
N PHE A 98 -33.46 2.41 14.63
CA PHE A 98 -32.40 1.41 14.79
C PHE A 98 -31.64 1.11 13.50
N LEU A 99 -32.33 0.99 12.36
CA LEU A 99 -31.68 0.74 11.07
C LEU A 99 -30.89 1.97 10.58
N ALA A 100 -31.43 3.17 10.77
CA ALA A 100 -30.76 4.42 10.40
C ALA A 100 -29.49 4.68 11.23
N GLU A 101 -29.50 4.34 12.52
CA GLU A 101 -28.32 4.45 13.38
C GLU A 101 -27.15 3.57 12.91
N ASN A 102 -27.45 2.41 12.32
CA ASN A 102 -26.45 1.48 11.81
C ASN A 102 -25.87 1.85 10.44
N GLU A 103 -26.52 2.70 9.64
CA GLU A 103 -26.03 3.12 8.31
C GLU A 103 -25.14 4.37 8.35
N GLY A 104 -25.30 5.22 9.40
CA GLY A 104 -24.59 6.50 9.51
C GLY A 104 -25.14 7.58 8.56
N ILE A 105 -24.88 8.86 8.87
CA ILE A 105 -25.36 9.97 8.03
C ILE A 105 -24.50 10.18 6.78
N PRO A 106 -25.08 10.65 5.65
CA PRO A 106 -24.32 10.93 4.42
C PRO A 106 -23.19 11.95 4.62
N SER A 107 -23.33 12.90 5.54
CA SER A 107 -22.33 13.93 5.81
C SER A 107 -21.33 13.57 6.91
N ILE A 108 -21.16 12.30 7.27
CA ILE A 108 -20.29 11.91 8.40
C ILE A 108 -18.84 12.36 8.22
N THR A 109 -18.28 12.27 7.01
CA THR A 109 -16.91 12.74 6.71
C THR A 109 -16.78 14.25 6.92
N PHE A 110 -17.70 15.03 6.33
CA PHE A 110 -17.77 16.48 6.54
C PHE A 110 -17.86 16.85 8.03
N VAL A 111 -18.72 16.17 8.79
CA VAL A 111 -18.89 16.40 10.24
C VAL A 111 -17.61 16.10 11.02
N ARG A 112 -16.86 15.05 10.66
CA ARG A 112 -15.58 14.73 11.29
C ARG A 112 -14.54 15.82 11.00
N HIS A 113 -14.43 16.28 9.76
CA HIS A 113 -13.54 17.39 9.40
C HIS A 113 -13.94 18.71 10.04
N MET A 114 -15.25 18.99 10.19
CA MET A 114 -15.73 20.20 10.85
C MET A 114 -15.28 20.27 12.32
N LYS A 115 -15.22 19.14 13.03
CA LYS A 115 -14.67 19.12 14.40
C LYS A 115 -13.20 19.52 14.44
N LYS A 116 -12.40 19.04 13.48
CA LYS A 116 -10.98 19.41 13.34
C LYS A 116 -10.83 20.88 12.93
N PHE A 117 -11.67 21.35 12.03
CA PHE A 117 -11.72 22.75 11.59
C PHE A 117 -11.97 23.71 12.76
N LEU A 118 -12.96 23.41 13.61
CA LEU A 118 -13.28 24.23 14.79
C LEU A 118 -12.18 24.22 15.87
N ALA A 119 -11.26 23.25 15.83
CA ALA A 119 -10.08 23.27 16.69
C ALA A 119 -9.00 24.23 16.16
N ILE A 120 -8.97 24.47 14.85
CA ILE A 120 -8.03 25.37 14.17
C ILE A 120 -8.55 26.81 14.16
N VAL A 121 -9.82 26.99 13.80
CA VAL A 121 -10.53 28.27 13.74
C VAL A 121 -11.51 28.30 14.91
N ASN A 122 -11.08 28.88 16.02
CA ASN A 122 -11.83 28.84 17.28
C ASN A 122 -12.29 30.21 17.79
N ALA A 123 -11.95 31.27 17.06
CA ALA A 123 -12.39 32.64 17.33
C ALA A 123 -13.16 33.22 16.13
N ASP A 124 -14.07 34.15 16.43
CA ASP A 124 -14.90 34.82 15.42
C ASP A 124 -14.04 35.65 14.45
N GLU A 125 -12.98 36.29 14.94
CA GLU A 125 -12.06 37.06 14.11
C GLU A 125 -11.30 36.18 13.11
N GLU A 126 -10.88 34.97 13.53
CA GLU A 126 -10.22 34.00 12.65
C GLU A 126 -11.18 33.50 11.57
N LEU A 127 -12.43 33.20 11.95
CA LEU A 127 -13.46 32.80 11.01
C LEU A 127 -13.74 33.90 9.99
N ASP A 128 -13.82 35.16 10.41
CA ASP A 128 -14.02 36.29 9.51
C ASP A 128 -12.86 36.48 8.55
N LEU A 129 -11.61 36.42 9.03
CA LEU A 129 -10.42 36.49 8.18
C LEU A 129 -10.42 35.38 7.13
N LEU A 130 -10.74 34.15 7.56
CA LEU A 130 -10.84 33.00 6.67
C LEU A 130 -11.93 33.19 5.61
N LEU A 131 -13.13 33.60 6.01
CA LEU A 131 -14.26 33.72 5.08
C LEU A 131 -14.09 34.86 4.09
N ASN A 132 -13.44 35.96 4.50
CA ASN A 132 -13.18 37.12 3.64
C ASN A 132 -12.17 36.80 2.53
N ASN A 133 -11.08 36.11 2.85
CA ASN A 133 -10.08 35.71 1.86
C ASN A 133 -9.45 34.36 2.23
N PRO A 134 -10.11 33.24 1.89
CA PRO A 134 -9.64 31.91 2.28
C PRO A 134 -8.23 31.57 1.77
N GLN A 135 -7.90 32.05 0.55
CA GLN A 135 -6.62 31.74 -0.08
C GLN A 135 -5.48 32.48 0.62
N ASP A 136 -5.68 33.76 0.93
CA ASP A 136 -4.70 34.56 1.68
C ASP A 136 -4.56 34.05 3.12
N TYR A 137 -5.66 33.65 3.77
CA TYR A 137 -5.62 33.06 5.10
C TYR A 137 -4.72 31.81 5.15
N ILE A 138 -4.88 30.88 4.20
CA ILE A 138 -4.03 29.68 4.13
C ILE A 138 -2.54 30.02 3.94
N PHE A 139 -2.23 31.06 3.16
CA PHE A 139 -0.84 31.43 2.85
C PHE A 139 -0.18 32.32 3.91
N SER A 140 -0.98 33.03 4.70
CA SER A 140 -0.51 33.98 5.74
C SER A 140 -0.26 33.34 7.11
N HIS A 141 -0.58 32.05 7.29
CA HIS A 141 -0.42 31.31 8.55
C HIS A 141 0.68 30.24 8.47
N PRO A 142 1.98 30.62 8.44
CA PRO A 142 3.09 29.68 8.29
C PRO A 142 3.28 28.75 9.50
N ASN A 143 2.64 29.04 10.63
CA ASN A 143 2.73 28.22 11.84
C ASN A 143 1.78 27.03 11.84
N PHE A 144 0.80 26.98 10.92
CA PHE A 144 -0.10 25.84 10.81
C PHE A 144 0.63 24.62 10.26
N SER A 145 0.30 23.45 10.80
CA SER A 145 0.80 22.20 10.25
C SER A 145 0.22 21.95 8.87
N ALA A 146 0.90 21.17 8.03
CA ALA A 146 0.34 20.76 6.74
C ALA A 146 -1.01 20.06 6.89
N HIS A 147 -1.19 19.28 7.97
CA HIS A 147 -2.45 18.65 8.30
C HIS A 147 -3.56 19.69 8.55
N ASP A 148 -3.30 20.71 9.36
CA ASP A 148 -4.29 21.76 9.66
C ASP A 148 -4.68 22.54 8.40
N LEU A 149 -3.68 22.92 7.58
CA LEU A 149 -3.93 23.57 6.30
C LEU A 149 -4.79 22.71 5.37
N GLN A 150 -4.58 21.39 5.36
CA GLN A 150 -5.39 20.48 4.56
C GLN A 150 -6.83 20.37 5.08
N ILE A 151 -7.04 20.39 6.40
CA ILE A 151 -8.39 20.44 7.00
C ILE A 151 -9.13 21.69 6.56
N LEU A 152 -8.45 22.85 6.58
CA LEU A 152 -9.01 24.11 6.09
C LEU A 152 -9.41 24.01 4.61
N GLU A 153 -8.51 23.52 3.75
CA GLU A 153 -8.79 23.31 2.32
C GLU A 153 -10.01 22.40 2.09
N ILE A 154 -10.07 21.26 2.78
CA ILE A 154 -11.17 20.28 2.65
C ILE A 154 -12.51 20.94 3.01
N ILE A 155 -12.58 21.63 4.15
CA ILE A 155 -13.84 22.23 4.62
C ILE A 155 -14.30 23.38 3.73
N ILE A 156 -13.40 24.28 3.35
CA ILE A 156 -13.77 25.48 2.58
C ILE A 156 -14.26 25.12 1.19
N ASN A 157 -13.68 24.06 0.60
CA ASN A 157 -14.09 23.55 -0.71
C ASN A 157 -15.30 22.61 -0.62
N ASP A 158 -15.72 22.15 0.57
CA ASP A 158 -16.90 21.30 0.70
C ASP A 158 -18.18 22.11 0.37
N PRO A 159 -19.01 21.64 -0.58
CA PRO A 159 -20.27 22.31 -0.90
C PRO A 159 -21.22 22.48 0.28
N LYS A 160 -21.14 21.62 1.30
CA LYS A 160 -21.99 21.68 2.50
C LYS A 160 -21.61 22.84 3.39
N PHE A 161 -20.31 23.10 3.57
CA PHE A 161 -19.84 24.26 4.33
C PHE A 161 -20.41 25.56 3.75
N ASN A 162 -20.31 25.71 2.43
CA ASN A 162 -20.79 26.89 1.71
C ASN A 162 -22.33 27.03 1.68
N LYS A 163 -23.07 26.02 2.14
CA LYS A 163 -24.54 26.03 2.23
C LYS A 163 -25.04 26.19 3.67
N LEU A 164 -24.16 26.24 4.66
CA LEU A 164 -24.56 26.47 6.05
C LEU A 164 -25.10 27.90 6.21
N PRO A 165 -26.22 28.11 6.92
CA PRO A 165 -26.84 29.42 7.09
C PRO A 165 -25.91 30.53 7.59
N SER A 166 -25.02 30.22 8.54
CA SER A 166 -24.02 31.13 9.13
C SER A 166 -22.88 31.47 8.17
N ILE A 167 -22.69 30.71 7.10
CA ILE A 167 -21.65 30.95 6.10
C ILE A 167 -22.22 31.88 5.02
N HIS A 168 -22.15 33.18 5.30
CA HIS A 168 -22.56 34.22 4.36
C HIS A 168 -21.46 34.55 3.35
N LYS A 169 -21.35 33.75 2.28
CA LYS A 169 -20.54 34.16 1.10
C LYS A 169 -21.42 34.96 0.14
N GLU A 170 -21.21 36.28 0.07
CA GLU A 170 -21.90 37.15 -0.89
C GLU A 170 -21.71 36.72 -2.35
N LYS A 171 -20.61 36.00 -2.64
CA LYS A 171 -20.40 35.28 -3.90
C LYS A 171 -19.66 33.96 -3.63
N PRO A 172 -20.12 32.82 -4.18
CA PRO A 172 -19.27 31.64 -4.22
C PRO A 172 -18.02 31.97 -5.03
N SER A 173 -16.84 31.89 -4.40
CA SER A 173 -15.58 31.92 -5.14
C SER A 173 -15.62 30.79 -6.16
N SER A 174 -15.55 31.12 -7.45
CA SER A 174 -15.44 30.11 -8.52
C SER A 174 -14.08 29.42 -8.54
N ALA A 175 -13.11 29.92 -7.76
CA ALA A 175 -11.80 29.32 -7.61
C ALA A 175 -11.76 28.43 -6.37
N SER A 176 -11.39 27.17 -6.56
CA SER A 176 -11.06 26.24 -5.47
C SER A 176 -9.88 26.79 -4.68
N VAL A 177 -9.99 26.70 -3.35
CA VAL A 177 -8.91 27.06 -2.43
C VAL A 177 -7.90 25.91 -2.40
N TYR A 178 -6.61 26.22 -2.31
CA TYR A 178 -5.56 25.21 -2.24
C TYR A 178 -4.51 25.56 -1.19
N THR A 179 -3.90 24.54 -0.58
CA THR A 179 -2.67 24.65 0.19
C THR A 179 -1.45 24.70 -0.72
N PRO A 180 -0.29 25.19 -0.25
CA PRO A 180 0.97 25.03 -0.96
C PRO A 180 1.24 23.56 -1.36
N LEU A 181 0.95 22.63 -0.45
CA LEU A 181 1.14 21.20 -0.68
C LEU A 181 0.27 20.66 -1.82
N SER A 182 -1.05 20.90 -1.79
CA SER A 182 -1.95 20.44 -2.85
C SER A 182 -1.67 21.13 -4.19
N SER A 183 -1.29 22.40 -4.18
CA SER A 183 -0.85 23.14 -5.38
C SER A 183 0.37 22.50 -6.03
N TYR A 184 1.39 22.13 -5.24
CA TYR A 184 2.56 21.45 -5.78
C TYR A 184 2.28 20.02 -6.21
N MET A 185 1.41 19.30 -5.51
CA MET A 185 0.98 17.97 -5.96
C MET A 185 0.17 18.03 -7.25
N TYR A 186 -0.67 19.04 -7.43
CA TYR A 186 -1.39 19.26 -8.69
C TYR A 186 -0.43 19.40 -9.88
N GLN A 187 0.75 19.99 -9.70
CA GLN A 187 1.76 20.13 -10.76
C GLN A 187 2.33 18.79 -11.25
N LEU A 188 2.22 17.70 -10.48
CA LEU A 188 2.55 16.35 -10.98
C LEU A 188 1.65 15.92 -12.14
N ARG A 189 0.43 16.47 -12.19
CA ARG A 189 -0.60 16.12 -13.17
C ARG A 189 -0.86 14.61 -13.23
N ALA A 190 -0.89 13.95 -12.07
CA ALA A 190 -1.15 12.51 -11.97
C ALA A 190 -2.52 12.11 -12.55
N ASP A 191 -3.47 13.06 -12.63
CA ASP A 191 -4.75 12.96 -13.34
C ASP A 191 -4.57 12.58 -14.82
N THR A 192 -3.44 12.93 -15.43
CA THR A 192 -3.14 12.66 -16.83
C THR A 192 -2.42 11.33 -17.06
N TYR A 193 -2.06 10.60 -16.00
CA TYR A 193 -1.24 9.40 -16.08
C TYR A 193 -2.13 8.15 -16.22
N GLY A 194 -1.60 7.10 -16.85
CA GLY A 194 -2.21 5.78 -16.86
C GLY A 194 -1.79 4.96 -15.63
N SER A 195 -2.70 4.14 -15.10
CA SER A 195 -2.33 3.12 -14.11
C SER A 195 -2.35 1.72 -14.71
N MET A 196 -1.21 1.04 -14.71
CA MET A 196 -1.01 -0.30 -15.28
C MET A 196 -1.85 -1.37 -14.57
N ASP A 197 -2.17 -1.15 -13.30
CA ASP A 197 -2.92 -2.05 -12.43
C ASP A 197 -4.41 -1.68 -12.31
N ALA A 198 -4.89 -0.64 -13.00
CA ALA A 198 -6.29 -0.20 -12.94
C ALA A 198 -7.27 -1.33 -13.27
N LEU A 199 -6.96 -2.13 -14.30
CA LEU A 199 -7.80 -3.26 -14.72
C LEU A 199 -7.80 -4.42 -13.71
N ARG A 200 -6.76 -4.53 -12.87
CA ARG A 200 -6.68 -5.51 -11.80
C ARG A 200 -7.47 -5.07 -10.55
N PHE A 201 -7.60 -3.76 -10.35
CA PHE A 201 -8.31 -3.16 -9.21
C PHE A 201 -9.49 -2.27 -9.64
N PRO A 202 -10.48 -2.80 -10.39
CA PRO A 202 -11.59 -2.00 -10.91
C PRO A 202 -12.50 -1.42 -9.81
N HIS A 203 -12.47 -2.00 -8.61
CA HIS A 203 -13.19 -1.50 -7.43
C HIS A 203 -12.52 -0.27 -6.79
N CYS A 204 -11.26 0.03 -7.12
CA CYS A 204 -10.54 1.20 -6.63
C CYS A 204 -10.69 2.43 -7.55
N ILE A 205 -11.25 2.25 -8.75
CA ILE A 205 -11.45 3.33 -9.72
C ILE A 205 -12.63 4.19 -9.28
N ASN A 206 -12.49 5.52 -9.35
CA ASN A 206 -13.61 6.42 -9.11
C ASN A 206 -14.76 6.13 -10.10
N PRO A 207 -15.96 5.77 -9.63
CA PRO A 207 -17.09 5.42 -10.49
C PRO A 207 -17.48 6.51 -11.49
N THR A 208 -17.27 7.80 -11.19
CA THR A 208 -17.71 8.91 -12.05
C THR A 208 -16.85 9.12 -13.30
N VAL A 209 -15.60 8.63 -13.27
CA VAL A 209 -14.61 8.79 -14.36
C VAL A 209 -14.01 7.46 -14.80
N LYS A 210 -14.72 6.36 -14.53
CA LYS A 210 -14.21 5.00 -14.68
C LYS A 210 -13.73 4.70 -16.11
N GLU A 211 -14.51 5.09 -17.11
CA GLU A 211 -14.19 4.87 -18.51
C GLU A 211 -12.91 5.60 -18.92
N GLN A 212 -12.73 6.84 -18.43
CA GLN A 212 -11.54 7.65 -18.72
C GLN A 212 -10.29 7.01 -18.09
N VAL A 213 -10.38 6.52 -16.85
CA VAL A 213 -9.28 5.82 -16.17
C VAL A 213 -8.92 4.53 -16.93
N ILE A 214 -9.91 3.75 -17.35
CA ILE A 214 -9.71 2.52 -18.13
C ILE A 214 -9.05 2.83 -19.48
N GLU A 215 -9.51 3.86 -20.18
CA GLU A 215 -8.92 4.30 -21.44
C GLU A 215 -7.45 4.69 -21.26
N ARG A 216 -7.15 5.52 -20.24
CA ARG A 216 -5.77 5.90 -19.89
C ARG A 216 -4.90 4.70 -19.55
N SER A 217 -5.43 3.65 -18.92
CA SER A 217 -4.67 2.43 -18.59
C SER A 217 -4.28 1.57 -19.81
N LYS A 218 -5.03 1.69 -20.92
CA LYS A 218 -4.83 0.91 -22.14
C LYS A 218 -4.07 1.66 -23.23
N LYS A 219 -3.87 2.96 -23.04
CA LYS A 219 -3.18 3.82 -24.01
C LYS A 219 -1.73 3.35 -24.19
N GLU A 220 -1.25 3.38 -25.43
CA GLU A 220 0.16 3.14 -25.71
C GLU A 220 0.99 4.35 -25.27
N TYR A 221 1.88 4.13 -24.30
CA TYR A 221 2.83 5.15 -23.83
C TYR A 221 4.23 4.85 -24.35
N HIS A 222 4.91 5.88 -24.86
CA HIS A 222 6.26 5.76 -25.39
C HIS A 222 7.30 6.21 -24.35
N GLY A 223 8.19 5.31 -23.93
CA GLY A 223 9.29 5.61 -23.00
C GLY A 223 9.94 4.36 -22.38
N PRO A 224 10.83 4.51 -21.38
CA PRO A 224 11.50 3.39 -20.73
C PRO A 224 10.50 2.56 -19.94
N LYS A 225 10.51 1.22 -20.09
CA LYS A 225 9.64 0.34 -19.30
C LYS A 225 9.83 0.64 -17.80
N VAL A 226 8.73 0.95 -17.11
CA VAL A 226 8.73 1.11 -15.66
C VAL A 226 8.89 -0.29 -15.05
N MET A 227 10.12 -0.64 -14.69
CA MET A 227 10.40 -1.82 -13.85
C MET A 227 9.76 -1.58 -12.48
N GLY A 228 8.92 -2.51 -12.02
CA GLY A 228 8.19 -2.33 -10.76
C GLY A 228 6.91 -3.17 -10.61
N GLY A 229 6.32 -3.69 -11.69
CA GLY A 229 5.07 -4.48 -11.63
C GLY A 229 5.06 -5.75 -10.74
N MET A 230 6.14 -6.01 -9.99
CA MET A 230 6.30 -7.12 -9.04
C MET A 230 5.94 -6.78 -7.58
N GLY A 231 5.46 -5.56 -7.28
CA GLY A 231 4.92 -5.21 -5.95
C GLY A 231 5.82 -4.28 -5.12
N ALA A 232 5.39 -3.96 -3.90
CA ALA A 232 6.14 -3.11 -2.98
C ALA A 232 7.48 -3.76 -2.57
N GLN A 233 8.55 -2.96 -2.47
CA GLN A 233 9.83 -3.43 -1.92
C GLN A 233 9.81 -3.29 -0.40
N GLN A 234 10.49 -4.19 0.32
CA GLN A 234 10.57 -4.12 1.77
C GLN A 234 11.34 -2.88 2.27
N SER A 235 12.27 -2.36 1.47
CA SER A 235 12.93 -1.09 1.72
C SER A 235 13.30 -0.38 0.41
N TYR A 236 13.14 0.93 0.36
CA TYR A 236 13.61 1.79 -0.73
C TYR A 236 14.77 2.66 -0.27
N ASP A 237 15.76 2.89 -1.13
CA ASP A 237 16.73 3.96 -0.96
C ASP A 237 16.36 5.18 -1.82
N ARG A 238 16.94 6.35 -1.49
CA ARG A 238 16.67 7.62 -2.18
C ARG A 238 16.98 7.58 -3.68
N ASN A 239 18.01 6.83 -4.10
CA ASN A 239 18.39 6.71 -5.51
C ASN A 239 17.39 5.87 -6.30
N ALA A 240 16.93 4.76 -5.71
CA ALA A 240 15.88 3.91 -6.29
C ALA A 240 14.57 4.68 -6.47
N ILE A 241 14.17 5.47 -5.45
CA ILE A 241 13.00 6.34 -5.50
C ILE A 241 13.11 7.32 -6.68
N LYS A 242 14.26 8.01 -6.79
CA LYS A 242 14.53 8.99 -7.86
C LYS A 242 14.52 8.35 -9.24
N GLU A 243 15.16 7.20 -9.41
CA GLU A 243 15.22 6.49 -10.69
C GLU A 243 13.83 6.04 -11.15
N THR A 244 13.03 5.47 -10.25
CA THR A 244 11.66 5.05 -10.54
C THR A 244 10.77 6.25 -10.86
N ALA A 245 10.83 7.32 -10.08
CA ALA A 245 10.08 8.56 -10.31
C ALA A 245 10.37 9.14 -11.70
N ALA A 246 11.64 9.18 -12.11
CA ALA A 246 12.05 9.64 -13.44
C ALA A 246 11.44 8.77 -14.56
N LYS A 247 11.41 7.44 -14.41
CA LYS A 247 10.80 6.52 -15.36
C LYS A 247 9.29 6.74 -15.46
N VAL A 248 8.58 6.82 -14.33
CA VAL A 248 7.13 7.07 -14.30
C VAL A 248 6.79 8.41 -14.94
N LYS A 249 7.53 9.48 -14.62
CA LYS A 249 7.33 10.82 -15.18
C LYS A 249 7.51 10.85 -16.69
N LYS A 250 8.50 10.13 -17.22
CA LYS A 250 8.74 10.00 -18.67
C LYS A 250 7.70 9.13 -19.37
N MET A 251 7.29 8.03 -18.74
CA MET A 251 6.28 7.12 -19.28
C MET A 251 4.85 7.65 -19.19
N LYS A 252 4.57 8.59 -18.27
CA LYS A 252 3.20 9.00 -17.91
C LYS A 252 2.32 7.81 -17.52
N MET A 253 2.94 6.76 -16.97
CA MET A 253 2.28 5.52 -16.59
C MET A 253 3.01 4.88 -15.41
N GLY A 254 2.24 4.35 -14.45
CA GLY A 254 2.76 3.75 -13.22
C GLY A 254 1.83 2.67 -12.66
N ALA A 255 2.13 2.21 -11.46
CA ALA A 255 1.31 1.32 -10.63
C ALA A 255 1.40 1.82 -9.18
N CYS A 256 0.58 1.29 -8.27
CA CYS A 256 0.47 1.78 -6.89
C CYS A 256 1.83 2.17 -6.23
N HIS A 257 2.78 1.24 -6.22
CA HIS A 257 4.12 1.41 -5.63
C HIS A 257 5.06 2.36 -6.38
N THR A 258 4.93 2.51 -7.70
CA THR A 258 5.77 3.47 -8.45
C THR A 258 5.21 4.88 -8.40
N PHE A 259 3.90 5.03 -8.25
CA PHE A 259 3.27 6.34 -7.98
C PHE A 259 3.62 6.86 -6.59
N ALA A 260 3.70 6.00 -5.57
CA ALA A 260 4.22 6.40 -4.27
C ALA A 260 5.65 6.94 -4.37
N GLN A 261 6.55 6.25 -5.08
CA GLN A 261 7.91 6.74 -5.32
C GLN A 261 7.95 8.05 -6.11
N LEU A 262 7.07 8.23 -7.10
CA LEU A 262 6.91 9.51 -7.81
C LEU A 262 6.52 10.65 -6.85
N GLY A 263 5.54 10.42 -5.98
CA GLY A 263 5.11 11.39 -4.98
C GLY A 263 6.24 11.72 -4.00
N ALA A 264 6.97 10.71 -3.54
CA ALA A 264 8.08 10.87 -2.60
C ALA A 264 9.20 11.72 -3.21
N ASP A 265 9.68 11.37 -4.41
CA ASP A 265 10.72 12.14 -5.11
C ASP A 265 10.30 13.60 -5.31
N HIS A 266 9.04 13.83 -5.72
CA HIS A 266 8.52 15.18 -5.95
C HIS A 266 8.49 16.02 -4.69
N LEU A 267 7.94 15.50 -3.60
CA LEU A 267 7.88 16.22 -2.33
C LEU A 267 9.28 16.45 -1.73
N LEU A 268 10.16 15.45 -1.77
CA LEU A 268 11.54 15.59 -1.29
C LEU A 268 12.29 16.67 -2.08
N ASN A 269 12.18 16.70 -3.41
CA ASN A 269 12.82 17.74 -4.23
C ASN A 269 12.27 19.13 -3.89
N LEU A 270 10.96 19.28 -3.64
CA LEU A 270 10.36 20.57 -3.26
C LEU A 270 10.84 21.06 -1.88
N MET A 271 11.09 20.14 -0.94
CA MET A 271 11.68 20.46 0.36
C MET A 271 13.16 20.84 0.21
N GLU A 272 13.92 20.08 -0.58
CA GLU A 272 15.34 20.37 -0.89
C GLU A 272 15.50 21.74 -1.59
N GLU A 273 14.56 22.11 -2.47
CA GLU A 273 14.51 23.41 -3.16
C GLU A 273 13.99 24.57 -2.28
N GLY A 274 13.55 24.30 -1.05
CA GLY A 274 12.99 25.30 -0.14
C GLY A 274 11.60 25.82 -0.53
N LYS A 275 10.90 25.14 -1.44
CA LYS A 275 9.52 25.48 -1.86
C LYS A 275 8.47 24.96 -0.88
N LEU A 276 8.77 23.88 -0.17
CA LEU A 276 7.99 23.37 0.95
C LEU A 276 8.86 23.33 2.22
N PRO A 277 8.27 23.54 3.41
CA PRO A 277 9.01 23.32 4.65
C PRO A 277 9.42 21.85 4.79
N PRO A 278 10.56 21.54 5.44
CA PRO A 278 10.95 20.15 5.71
C PRO A 278 9.89 19.44 6.56
N MET A 279 9.45 18.27 6.10
CA MET A 279 8.47 17.43 6.79
C MET A 279 8.87 15.95 6.66
N PRO A 280 8.69 15.12 7.71
CA PRO A 280 8.92 13.69 7.61
C PRO A 280 8.06 13.05 6.52
N ILE A 281 8.67 12.21 5.68
CA ILE A 281 7.99 11.39 4.68
C ILE A 281 8.30 9.93 4.96
N LYS A 282 7.24 9.11 5.07
CA LYS A 282 7.34 7.65 5.06
C LYS A 282 6.68 7.09 3.81
N ILE A 283 7.31 6.15 3.12
CA ILE A 283 6.62 5.29 2.14
C ILE A 283 6.14 4.07 2.92
N VAL A 284 4.83 3.81 2.90
CA VAL A 284 4.23 2.67 3.61
C VAL A 284 3.48 1.77 2.65
N SER A 285 3.39 0.49 2.99
CA SER A 285 2.68 -0.51 2.19
C SER A 285 1.72 -1.34 3.06
N HIS A 286 0.51 -1.57 2.57
CA HIS A 286 -0.51 -2.40 3.23
C HIS A 286 -0.21 -3.91 3.08
N LYS A 287 -0.23 -4.65 4.18
CA LYS A 287 0.04 -6.10 4.21
C LYS A 287 -1.24 -6.95 4.24
N GLN A 288 -1.92 -7.12 3.10
CA GLN A 288 -2.90 -8.22 2.94
C GLN A 288 -2.88 -8.88 1.56
N SER A 289 -3.28 -10.16 1.56
CA SER A 289 -3.32 -11.14 0.47
C SER A 289 -4.13 -10.77 -0.79
N LEU A 290 -4.78 -9.61 -0.83
CA LEU A 290 -5.54 -9.11 -1.99
C LEU A 290 -4.73 -8.18 -2.91
N GLY A 291 -3.54 -7.74 -2.47
CA GLY A 291 -2.64 -6.84 -3.19
C GLY A 291 -2.11 -5.77 -2.25
N SER A 292 -0.78 -5.58 -2.22
CA SER A 292 -0.17 -4.51 -1.44
C SER A 292 -0.37 -3.17 -2.15
N HIS A 293 -1.03 -2.21 -1.50
CA HIS A 293 -1.06 -0.81 -1.94
C HIS A 293 0.00 -0.02 -1.17
N THR A 294 0.64 0.91 -1.86
CA THR A 294 1.73 1.72 -1.31
C THR A 294 1.41 3.19 -1.50
N PHE A 295 1.58 3.98 -0.45
CA PHE A 295 1.32 5.42 -0.41
C PHE A 295 2.29 6.08 0.58
N LEU A 296 2.21 7.41 0.72
CA LEU A 296 3.07 8.14 1.66
C LEU A 296 2.30 8.56 2.90
N LEU A 297 3.00 8.58 4.03
CA LEU A 297 2.61 9.33 5.22
C LEU A 297 3.50 10.57 5.31
N LEU A 298 2.90 11.75 5.29
CA LEU A 298 3.56 13.03 5.46
C LEU A 298 3.31 13.58 6.86
N GLY A 299 4.36 13.99 7.56
CA GLY A 299 4.30 14.52 8.92
C GLY A 299 4.18 13.44 10.02
N HIS A 300 4.14 12.15 9.65
CA HIS A 300 4.09 11.06 10.61
C HIS A 300 5.46 10.82 11.25
N LYS A 301 5.57 11.01 12.57
CA LYS A 301 6.84 10.91 13.32
C LYS A 301 6.98 9.62 14.14
N SER A 302 5.89 8.89 14.36
CA SER A 302 5.92 7.65 15.15
C SER A 302 6.50 6.48 14.36
N GLN A 303 7.04 5.48 15.06
CA GLN A 303 7.34 4.16 14.47
C GLN A 303 6.10 3.24 14.49
N ASP A 304 5.14 3.55 15.36
CA ASP A 304 3.83 2.91 15.36
C ASP A 304 2.98 3.47 14.21
N LEU A 305 2.66 2.61 13.23
CA LEU A 305 1.87 2.97 12.05
C LEU A 305 0.36 2.75 12.25
N THR A 306 -0.09 2.51 13.48
CA THR A 306 -1.52 2.32 13.78
C THR A 306 -2.27 3.63 13.99
N ASP A 307 -1.58 4.71 14.34
CA ASP A 307 -2.17 6.04 14.53
C ASP A 307 -1.81 6.99 13.37
N LEU A 308 -2.79 7.28 12.52
CA LEU A 308 -2.65 8.18 11.38
C LEU A 308 -3.32 9.54 11.59
N SER A 309 -3.86 9.80 12.78
CA SER A 309 -4.82 10.89 13.05
C SER A 309 -4.29 12.31 12.82
N HIS A 310 -2.97 12.48 12.82
CA HIS A 310 -2.26 13.76 12.66
C HIS A 310 -1.28 13.78 11.47
N CYS A 311 -1.35 12.80 10.58
CA CYS A 311 -0.54 12.78 9.36
C CYS A 311 -1.41 12.91 8.11
N LEU A 312 -0.78 13.24 7.00
CA LEU A 312 -1.43 13.27 5.69
C LEU A 312 -1.05 12.02 4.91
N ILE A 313 -2.05 11.39 4.31
CA ILE A 313 -1.88 10.32 3.33
C ILE A 313 -1.67 10.97 1.97
N VAL A 314 -0.52 10.73 1.35
CA VAL A 314 -0.25 11.22 -0.01
C VAL A 314 -0.25 10.06 -0.99
N ASP A 315 -1.18 10.09 -1.94
CA ASP A 315 -1.39 9.00 -2.89
C ASP A 315 -1.66 9.52 -4.32
N PRO A 316 -0.61 9.64 -5.16
CA PRO A 316 -0.76 9.97 -6.57
C PRO A 316 -1.46 8.86 -7.39
N TRP A 317 -1.47 7.61 -6.92
CA TRP A 317 -2.18 6.52 -7.58
C TRP A 317 -3.68 6.72 -7.45
N ALA A 318 -4.19 7.13 -6.29
CA ALA A 318 -5.60 7.51 -6.11
C ALA A 318 -6.03 8.56 -7.16
N VAL A 319 -5.19 9.56 -7.43
CA VAL A 319 -5.45 10.59 -8.46
C VAL A 319 -5.49 9.98 -9.87
N ALA A 320 -4.53 9.11 -10.21
CA ALA A 320 -4.53 8.40 -11.50
C ALA A 320 -5.79 7.51 -11.68
N MET A 321 -6.28 6.97 -10.56
CA MET A 321 -7.52 6.18 -10.45
C MET A 321 -8.80 7.05 -10.40
N GLY A 322 -8.67 8.37 -10.50
CA GLY A 322 -9.78 9.32 -10.64
C GLY A 322 -10.25 10.01 -9.36
N HIS A 323 -9.53 9.88 -8.25
CA HIS A 323 -9.82 10.56 -6.98
C HIS A 323 -8.93 11.81 -6.85
N ASP A 324 -9.31 12.91 -7.48
CA ASP A 324 -8.47 14.10 -7.69
C ASP A 324 -8.86 15.35 -6.88
N SER A 325 -9.89 15.24 -6.03
CA SER A 325 -10.50 16.37 -5.29
C SER A 325 -9.54 17.14 -4.39
N THR A 326 -8.49 16.49 -3.89
CA THR A 326 -7.42 17.08 -3.07
C THR A 326 -6.03 16.89 -3.70
N HIS A 327 -6.00 16.60 -5.00
CA HIS A 327 -4.76 16.39 -5.77
C HIS A 327 -3.81 15.35 -5.17
N GLY A 328 -4.38 14.35 -4.49
CA GLY A 328 -3.63 13.24 -3.90
C GLY A 328 -3.22 13.46 -2.46
N ILE A 329 -3.68 14.51 -1.78
CA ILE A 329 -3.44 14.76 -0.36
C ILE A 329 -4.70 14.45 0.45
N PHE A 330 -4.65 13.45 1.32
CA PHE A 330 -5.79 12.98 2.09
C PHE A 330 -5.49 13.02 3.59
N THR A 331 -6.56 13.18 4.35
CA THR A 331 -6.63 12.77 5.76
C THR A 331 -7.13 11.33 5.80
N GLU A 332 -7.00 10.66 6.95
CA GLU A 332 -7.58 9.34 7.15
C GLU A 332 -9.09 9.31 6.83
N GLU A 333 -9.84 10.37 7.15
CA GLU A 333 -11.29 10.38 6.99
C GLU A 333 -11.81 10.60 5.56
N ASN A 334 -11.03 11.18 4.65
CA ASN A 334 -11.41 11.34 3.23
C ASN A 334 -10.57 10.49 2.28
N TYR A 335 -9.67 9.64 2.77
CA TYR A 335 -8.91 8.76 1.91
C TYR A 335 -9.84 7.74 1.22
N PRO A 336 -9.80 7.60 -0.12
CA PRO A 336 -10.74 6.74 -0.85
C PRO A 336 -10.58 5.24 -0.56
N TYR A 337 -9.47 4.83 0.07
CA TYR A 337 -9.16 3.43 0.35
C TYR A 337 -8.98 3.17 1.86
N PRO A 338 -10.03 3.37 2.69
CA PRO A 338 -9.90 3.28 4.14
C PRO A 338 -9.40 1.91 4.62
N GLY A 339 -9.79 0.83 3.94
CA GLY A 339 -9.31 -0.53 4.26
C GLY A 339 -7.81 -0.73 4.06
N MET A 340 -7.12 0.18 3.35
CA MET A 340 -5.68 0.11 3.09
C MET A 340 -4.85 0.93 4.10
N THR A 341 -5.46 1.51 5.12
CA THR A 341 -4.78 2.34 6.15
C THR A 341 -4.33 1.55 7.38
N THR A 342 -4.56 0.24 7.40
CA THR A 342 -4.21 -0.65 8.53
C THR A 342 -3.08 -1.59 8.15
N GLN A 343 -2.48 -2.33 9.11
CA GLN A 343 -1.47 -3.35 8.80
C GLN A 343 -0.33 -2.84 7.88
N LEU A 344 0.11 -1.62 8.15
CA LEU A 344 1.10 -0.92 7.35
C LEU A 344 2.51 -1.39 7.71
N GLU A 345 3.37 -1.49 6.71
CA GLU A 345 4.81 -1.68 6.86
C GLU A 345 5.54 -0.47 6.26
N CYS A 346 6.56 0.03 6.96
CA CYS A 346 7.37 1.16 6.49
C CYS A 346 8.44 0.66 5.52
N CYS A 347 8.36 1.13 4.27
CA CYS A 347 9.32 0.81 3.21
C CYS A 347 10.40 1.90 3.04
N TYR A 348 10.16 3.11 3.52
CA TYR A 348 11.14 4.21 3.53
C TYR A 348 10.75 5.20 4.60
N ASP A 349 11.74 5.79 5.27
CA ASP A 349 11.55 6.85 6.26
C ASP A 349 12.65 7.90 6.04
N SER A 350 12.26 9.14 5.74
CA SER A 350 13.20 10.22 5.46
C SER A 350 13.97 10.68 6.69
N GLU A 351 13.43 10.42 7.89
CA GLU A 351 14.07 10.76 9.17
C GLU A 351 14.85 9.58 9.76
N ALA A 352 14.75 8.39 9.15
CA ALA A 352 15.63 7.29 9.55
C ALA A 352 17.09 7.74 9.39
N PRO A 353 17.97 7.38 10.34
CA PRO A 353 19.38 7.69 10.23
C PRO A 353 19.87 7.28 8.85
N VAL A 354 20.43 8.22 8.09
CA VAL A 354 21.22 7.88 6.93
C VAL A 354 22.39 7.09 7.50
N VAL A 355 22.27 5.76 7.51
CA VAL A 355 23.41 4.88 7.74
C VAL A 355 24.29 5.15 6.53
N SER A 356 25.17 6.13 6.66
CA SER A 356 26.22 6.33 5.70
C SER A 356 26.96 5.01 5.67
N SER A 357 26.86 4.29 4.56
CA SER A 357 27.79 3.23 4.20
C SER A 357 29.17 3.82 3.88
N LYS A 358 29.62 4.78 4.70
CA LYS A 358 31.02 5.09 4.88
C LYS A 358 31.55 4.06 5.86
N LYS A 359 32.49 3.26 5.35
CA LYS A 359 33.39 2.41 6.12
C LYS A 359 33.90 3.18 7.35
N GLU A 360 33.32 2.94 8.51
CA GLU A 360 34.04 3.04 9.78
C GLU A 360 33.90 1.70 10.48
N SER A 361 35.04 1.01 10.49
CA SER A 361 35.32 -0.18 11.25
C SER A 361 35.17 0.08 12.74
N SER A 362 34.12 -0.43 13.37
CA SER A 362 34.18 -0.88 14.77
C SER A 362 32.89 -1.58 15.16
N ALA A 363 33.07 -2.73 15.80
CA ALA A 363 32.04 -3.62 16.31
C ALA A 363 30.97 -2.91 17.14
N ASN A 364 29.70 -3.10 16.74
CA ASN A 364 28.45 -3.03 17.51
C ASN A 364 27.29 -2.44 16.69
N GLN A 365 27.09 -2.90 15.46
CA GLN A 365 25.80 -2.74 14.79
C GLN A 365 24.83 -3.82 15.28
N SER A 366 23.62 -3.41 15.60
CA SER A 366 22.64 -4.18 16.36
C SER A 366 22.11 -5.37 15.56
N LEU A 367 21.99 -6.53 16.22
CA LEU A 367 21.45 -7.77 15.64
C LEU A 367 20.07 -7.57 14.96
N SER A 368 19.33 -6.54 15.37
CA SER A 368 18.04 -6.13 14.79
C SER A 368 18.15 -5.58 13.37
N GLU A 369 19.25 -4.90 13.02
CA GLU A 369 19.47 -4.36 11.67
C GLU A 369 19.90 -5.47 10.68
N GLU A 370 20.65 -6.48 11.15
CA GLU A 370 20.94 -7.68 10.36
C GLU A 370 19.70 -8.56 10.15
N LEU A 371 18.82 -8.67 11.14
CA LEU A 371 17.59 -9.47 11.02
C LEU A 371 16.59 -8.83 10.04
N SER A 372 16.43 -7.50 10.11
CA SER A 372 15.49 -6.75 9.27
C SER A 372 15.96 -6.68 7.81
N SER A 373 17.27 -6.52 7.59
CA SER A 373 17.86 -6.49 6.24
C SER A 373 18.01 -7.88 5.59
N ALA A 374 18.02 -8.96 6.38
CA ALA A 374 18.00 -10.35 5.89
C ALA A 374 16.59 -10.84 5.56
N LEU A 375 15.56 -10.40 6.30
CA LEU A 375 14.15 -10.61 5.95
C LEU A 375 13.75 -9.77 4.72
N ALA A 376 14.33 -8.55 4.66
CA ALA A 376 14.61 -7.68 3.51
C ALA A 376 14.44 -8.25 2.09
N ARG A 377 15.24 -9.30 1.85
CA ARG A 377 15.72 -9.71 0.53
C ARG A 377 15.12 -11.04 0.06
N GLY A 378 14.33 -11.72 0.89
CA GLY A 378 13.65 -12.95 0.54
C GLY A 378 12.29 -12.67 -0.09
N GLY A 379 12.23 -12.66 -1.42
CA GLY A 379 10.99 -12.58 -2.20
C GLY A 379 10.11 -13.82 -1.99
N PHE A 380 9.38 -13.85 -0.88
CA PHE A 380 8.21 -14.70 -0.71
C PHE A 380 7.07 -14.08 -1.50
N PHE A 381 6.69 -14.65 -2.65
CA PHE A 381 5.29 -14.83 -3.12
C PHE A 381 5.33 -15.37 -4.55
N SER A 382 5.23 -16.69 -4.69
CA SER A 382 4.68 -17.33 -5.88
C SER A 382 3.65 -18.36 -5.44
N ALA A 383 2.39 -18.07 -5.80
CA ALA A 383 1.25 -18.95 -5.99
C ALA A 383 0.72 -19.83 -4.83
N SER A 384 -0.52 -19.51 -4.46
CA SER A 384 -1.62 -20.44 -4.14
C SER A 384 -1.38 -21.94 -4.39
N ASN A 385 -1.46 -22.74 -3.32
CA ASN A 385 -2.21 -23.99 -3.31
C ASN A 385 -2.58 -24.44 -1.90
N ARG A 386 -3.73 -25.12 -1.82
CA ARG A 386 -4.35 -25.73 -0.64
C ARG A 386 -3.44 -26.81 -0.01
N ASN A 387 -3.51 -26.91 1.32
CA ASN A 387 -3.24 -28.08 2.15
C ASN A 387 -2.05 -28.97 1.73
N GLN A 388 -0.86 -28.69 2.24
CA GLN A 388 0.16 -29.70 2.56
C GLN A 388 1.20 -29.08 3.51
N SER A 389 1.65 -29.85 4.49
CA SER A 389 2.66 -29.49 5.47
C SER A 389 4.00 -29.20 4.78
N GLU A 390 4.33 -27.93 4.55
CA GLU A 390 5.62 -27.55 3.98
C GLU A 390 6.72 -27.60 5.04
N GLU A 391 7.67 -28.50 4.83
CA GLU A 391 8.95 -28.53 5.53
C GLU A 391 9.73 -27.24 5.28
N LYS A 392 10.18 -26.59 6.37
CA LYS A 392 10.96 -25.35 6.31
C LYS A 392 12.33 -25.61 5.68
N LEU A 393 12.55 -25.14 4.46
CA LEU A 393 13.88 -25.13 3.81
C LEU A 393 14.91 -24.35 4.65
N THR A 394 16.11 -24.91 4.79
CA THR A 394 17.28 -24.31 5.45
C THR A 394 17.87 -23.14 4.62
N LYS A 395 18.70 -22.30 5.26
CA LYS A 395 19.35 -21.16 4.59
C LYS A 395 20.20 -21.59 3.36
N PRO A 396 21.02 -22.64 3.42
CA PRO A 396 21.75 -23.14 2.26
C PRO A 396 20.82 -23.64 1.13
N GLN A 397 19.75 -24.37 1.46
CA GLN A 397 18.77 -24.85 0.48
C GLN A 397 18.07 -23.68 -0.24
N ARG A 398 17.72 -22.61 0.47
CA ARG A 398 17.10 -21.42 -0.16
C ARG A 398 18.05 -20.74 -1.14
N ILE A 399 19.32 -20.54 -0.75
CA ILE A 399 20.34 -19.92 -1.63
C ILE A 399 20.53 -20.75 -2.90
N ALA A 400 20.61 -22.08 -2.76
CA ALA A 400 20.72 -22.98 -3.91
C ALA A 400 19.46 -22.92 -4.79
N VAL A 401 18.27 -23.01 -4.21
CA VAL A 401 17.01 -22.94 -4.98
C VAL A 401 16.87 -21.61 -5.74
N GLU A 402 17.25 -20.48 -5.13
CA GLU A 402 17.24 -19.18 -5.80
C GLU A 402 18.20 -19.13 -6.99
N PHE A 403 19.46 -19.54 -6.78
CA PHE A 403 20.45 -19.55 -7.86
C PHE A 403 20.09 -20.53 -8.99
N LEU A 404 19.62 -21.73 -8.64
CA LEU A 404 19.13 -22.71 -9.61
C LEU A 404 17.91 -22.18 -10.36
N THR A 405 16.99 -21.45 -9.71
CA THR A 405 15.85 -20.84 -10.41
C THR A 405 16.31 -19.79 -11.42
N ASP A 406 17.32 -19.00 -11.08
CA ASP A 406 17.95 -18.05 -12.00
C ASP A 406 18.60 -18.76 -13.20
N LEU A 407 19.31 -19.86 -12.97
CA LEU A 407 19.88 -20.70 -14.03
C LEU A 407 18.80 -21.36 -14.90
N MET A 408 17.70 -21.83 -14.32
CA MET A 408 16.57 -22.40 -15.04
C MET A 408 15.94 -21.37 -15.96
N ASN A 409 15.73 -20.14 -15.46
CA ASN A 409 15.21 -19.03 -16.24
C ASN A 409 16.15 -18.64 -17.38
N TYR A 410 17.46 -18.64 -17.14
CA TYR A 410 18.46 -18.38 -18.18
C TYR A 410 18.43 -19.47 -19.26
N ALA A 411 18.35 -20.75 -18.87
CA ALA A 411 18.25 -21.86 -19.80
C ALA A 411 16.98 -21.79 -20.67
N ASP A 412 15.87 -21.34 -20.10
CA ASP A 412 14.58 -21.22 -20.79
C ASP A 412 14.51 -20.01 -21.73
N LYS A 413 14.95 -18.85 -21.25
CA LYS A 413 14.76 -17.56 -21.93
C LYS A 413 15.91 -17.13 -22.83
N SER A 414 17.15 -17.47 -22.45
CA SER A 414 18.35 -17.04 -23.18
C SER A 414 18.92 -18.16 -24.03
N LEU A 415 19.02 -19.38 -23.49
CA LEU A 415 19.57 -20.53 -24.22
C LEU A 415 18.53 -21.34 -24.99
N HIS A 416 17.24 -21.19 -24.65
CA HIS A 416 16.13 -22.00 -25.15
C HIS A 416 16.43 -23.52 -25.12
N HIS A 417 17.09 -24.00 -24.06
CA HIS A 417 17.60 -25.37 -23.97
C HIS A 417 16.76 -26.22 -23.00
N PRO A 418 15.81 -27.05 -23.49
CA PRO A 418 14.82 -27.73 -22.66
C PRO A 418 15.45 -28.74 -21.67
N ILE A 419 16.47 -29.50 -22.09
CA ILE A 419 17.12 -30.48 -21.21
C ILE A 419 17.87 -29.81 -20.04
N LYS A 420 18.51 -28.66 -20.27
CA LYS A 420 19.20 -27.89 -19.21
C LYS A 420 18.18 -27.30 -18.22
N LYS A 421 17.06 -26.79 -18.72
CA LYS A 421 15.94 -26.34 -17.89
C LYS A 421 15.40 -27.48 -17.02
N GLU A 422 15.20 -28.66 -17.62
CA GLU A 422 14.68 -29.83 -16.93
C GLU A 422 15.64 -30.34 -15.85
N LEU A 423 16.93 -30.48 -16.16
CA LEU A 423 17.95 -30.84 -15.17
C LEU A 423 17.93 -29.88 -13.97
N VAL A 424 17.92 -28.57 -14.21
CA VAL A 424 17.92 -27.59 -13.12
C VAL A 424 16.65 -27.66 -12.30
N LYS A 425 15.50 -27.94 -12.93
CA LYS A 425 14.26 -28.21 -12.21
C LYS A 425 14.39 -29.45 -11.31
N THR A 426 14.94 -30.55 -11.81
CA THR A 426 15.18 -31.76 -11.01
C THR A 426 16.13 -31.50 -9.84
N LEU A 427 17.18 -30.70 -10.03
CA LEU A 427 18.09 -30.30 -8.96
C LEU A 427 17.41 -29.42 -7.91
N ILE A 428 16.51 -28.51 -8.31
CA ILE A 428 15.71 -27.71 -7.37
C ILE A 428 14.87 -28.64 -6.48
N ASP A 429 14.20 -29.61 -7.07
CA ASP A 429 13.35 -30.54 -6.32
C ASP A 429 14.19 -31.43 -5.38
N SER A 430 15.34 -31.91 -5.82
CA SER A 430 16.28 -32.72 -5.01
C SER A 430 16.88 -31.94 -3.83
N VAL A 431 17.18 -30.65 -4.01
CA VAL A 431 17.64 -29.76 -2.93
C VAL A 431 16.53 -29.52 -1.91
N LYS A 432 15.27 -29.40 -2.36
CA LYS A 432 14.11 -29.19 -1.47
C LYS A 432 13.82 -30.41 -0.62
N THR A 433 13.92 -31.61 -1.19
CA THR A 433 13.73 -32.89 -0.48
C THR A 433 14.93 -33.29 0.37
N GLY A 434 16.07 -32.60 0.22
CA GLY A 434 17.31 -32.93 0.91
C GLY A 434 18.04 -34.16 0.33
N GLU A 435 17.59 -34.65 -0.83
CA GLU A 435 18.25 -35.74 -1.58
C GLU A 435 19.61 -35.30 -2.15
N GLU A 436 19.79 -34.00 -2.42
CA GLU A 436 21.05 -33.43 -2.92
C GLU A 436 21.54 -32.28 -2.05
N ASP A 437 22.86 -32.21 -1.86
CA ASP A 437 23.46 -31.11 -1.09
C ASP A 437 23.36 -29.78 -1.88
N PRO A 438 22.96 -28.67 -1.23
CA PRO A 438 22.82 -27.37 -1.88
C PRO A 438 24.07 -26.90 -2.64
N ALA A 439 25.28 -27.15 -2.13
CA ALA A 439 26.51 -26.75 -2.80
C ALA A 439 26.77 -27.62 -4.04
N THR A 440 26.59 -28.93 -3.92
CA THR A 440 26.73 -29.88 -5.03
C THR A 440 25.76 -29.56 -6.16
N ALA A 441 24.50 -29.26 -5.84
CA ALA A 441 23.49 -28.90 -6.84
C ALA A 441 23.84 -27.61 -7.60
N ILE A 442 24.31 -26.57 -6.90
CA ILE A 442 24.80 -25.33 -7.51
C ILE A 442 25.95 -25.61 -8.48
N GLN A 443 26.90 -26.44 -8.08
CA GLN A 443 28.07 -26.78 -8.87
C GLN A 443 27.71 -27.61 -10.11
N LEU A 444 26.91 -28.66 -9.96
CA LEU A 444 26.42 -29.51 -11.06
C LEU A 444 25.64 -28.69 -12.10
N ALA A 445 24.73 -27.82 -11.65
CA ALA A 445 23.95 -26.97 -12.55
C ALA A 445 24.85 -25.99 -13.32
N THR A 446 25.83 -25.37 -12.66
CA THR A 446 26.78 -24.45 -13.31
C THR A 446 27.62 -25.16 -14.36
N LEU A 447 28.12 -26.37 -14.07
CA LEU A 447 28.89 -27.16 -15.02
C LEU A 447 28.02 -27.60 -16.20
N ALA A 448 26.80 -28.07 -15.95
CA ALA A 448 25.85 -28.47 -16.97
C ALA A 448 25.41 -27.30 -17.88
N MET A 449 25.32 -26.08 -17.35
CA MET A 449 25.05 -24.88 -18.17
C MET A 449 26.16 -24.62 -19.17
N HIS A 450 27.42 -24.82 -18.78
CA HIS A 450 28.58 -24.70 -19.66
C HIS A 450 28.83 -25.93 -20.53
N ALA A 451 28.05 -27.00 -20.38
CA ALA A 451 28.22 -28.17 -21.21
C ALA A 451 27.95 -27.87 -22.68
N ARG A 452 28.83 -28.36 -23.56
CA ARG A 452 28.64 -28.31 -25.02
C ARG A 452 27.47 -29.20 -25.44
N ALA A 453 27.34 -30.38 -24.84
CA ALA A 453 26.25 -31.32 -25.09
C ALA A 453 25.74 -31.91 -23.77
N ILE A 454 24.43 -32.09 -23.66
CA ILE A 454 23.76 -32.76 -22.54
C ILE A 454 22.68 -33.70 -23.07
N GLU A 455 22.65 -34.91 -22.54
CA GLU A 455 21.72 -35.97 -22.89
C GLU A 455 20.97 -36.43 -21.64
N LYS A 456 19.71 -36.79 -21.81
CA LYS A 456 18.85 -37.38 -20.78
C LYS A 456 18.52 -38.81 -21.18
N ASP A 457 18.81 -39.76 -20.29
CA ASP A 457 18.49 -41.19 -20.44
C ASP A 457 17.74 -41.65 -19.18
N GLY A 458 16.41 -41.69 -19.25
CA GLY A 458 15.54 -41.89 -18.09
C GLY A 458 15.75 -40.80 -17.04
N GLU A 459 16.07 -41.18 -15.81
CA GLU A 459 16.36 -40.27 -14.68
C GLU A 459 17.85 -39.89 -14.56
N ARG A 460 18.65 -40.17 -15.61
CA ARG A 460 20.07 -39.85 -15.65
C ARG A 460 20.35 -38.77 -16.68
N TYR A 461 21.10 -37.76 -16.27
CA TYR A 461 21.63 -36.71 -17.11
C TYR A 461 23.13 -36.92 -17.27
N LYS A 462 23.63 -36.81 -18.50
CA LYS A 462 25.07 -36.85 -18.81
C LYS A 462 25.42 -35.69 -19.70
N TRP A 463 26.55 -35.05 -19.44
CA TRP A 463 27.02 -33.96 -20.29
C TRP A 463 28.49 -34.11 -20.67
N LYS A 464 28.90 -33.46 -21.76
CA LYS A 464 30.25 -33.53 -22.30
C LYS A 464 30.73 -32.20 -22.85
N GLY A 465 32.00 -31.93 -22.58
CA GLY A 465 32.76 -30.78 -23.07
C GLY A 465 32.29 -29.46 -22.49
N ILE A 466 33.16 -28.46 -22.48
CA ILE A 466 32.85 -27.11 -22.02
C ILE A 466 32.73 -26.15 -23.20
N THR A 467 31.77 -25.25 -23.12
CA THR A 467 31.62 -24.08 -23.98
C THR A 467 31.63 -22.83 -23.12
N ALA A 468 32.36 -21.80 -23.55
CA ALA A 468 32.37 -20.52 -22.87
C ALA A 468 31.04 -19.79 -23.06
N ILE A 469 30.51 -19.21 -21.98
CA ILE A 469 29.36 -18.32 -22.01
C ILE A 469 29.85 -16.92 -21.69
N ASN A 470 29.95 -16.07 -22.72
CA ASN A 470 30.39 -14.66 -22.58
C ASN A 470 29.21 -13.69 -22.43
N ASP A 471 28.06 -14.19 -22.00
CA ASP A 471 26.84 -13.42 -21.79
C ASP A 471 26.88 -12.73 -20.42
N GLU A 472 26.87 -11.39 -20.41
CA GLU A 472 26.86 -10.59 -19.18
C GLU A 472 25.67 -10.94 -18.27
N SER A 473 24.52 -11.31 -18.84
CA SER A 473 23.34 -11.69 -18.05
C SER A 473 23.55 -12.99 -17.28
N PHE A 474 24.35 -13.92 -17.82
CA PHE A 474 24.77 -15.15 -17.17
C PHE A 474 25.84 -14.90 -16.11
N ILE A 475 26.86 -14.09 -16.43
CA ILE A 475 27.93 -13.71 -15.50
C ILE A 475 27.35 -13.02 -14.26
N ASN A 476 26.35 -12.15 -14.47
CA ASN A 476 25.66 -11.46 -13.38
C ASN A 476 24.96 -12.41 -12.40
N LEU A 477 24.65 -13.66 -12.77
CA LEU A 477 24.05 -14.63 -11.85
C LEU A 477 25.00 -15.00 -10.70
N PHE A 478 26.32 -14.99 -10.96
CA PHE A 478 27.34 -15.27 -9.94
C PHE A 478 27.45 -14.17 -8.90
N SER A 479 27.01 -12.96 -9.23
CA SER A 479 27.03 -11.80 -8.32
C SER A 479 25.74 -11.64 -7.49
N LYS A 480 24.74 -12.52 -7.68
CA LYS A 480 23.43 -12.47 -6.99
C LYS A 480 23.39 -13.35 -5.73
N SER A 481 22.32 -14.14 -5.54
CA SER A 481 22.00 -14.89 -4.32
C SER A 481 23.08 -15.90 -3.90
N ALA A 482 23.80 -16.50 -4.85
CA ALA A 482 24.95 -17.38 -4.59
C ALA A 482 26.32 -16.67 -4.59
N GLY A 483 26.37 -15.33 -4.57
CA GLY A 483 27.64 -14.61 -4.69
C GLY A 483 28.62 -14.90 -3.56
N ILE A 484 28.14 -15.03 -2.32
CA ILE A 484 29.00 -15.43 -1.18
C ILE A 484 29.51 -16.85 -1.36
N PHE A 485 28.66 -17.77 -1.84
CA PHE A 485 29.05 -19.16 -2.11
C PHE A 485 30.20 -19.22 -3.12
N TRP A 486 30.06 -18.52 -4.27
CA TRP A 486 31.09 -18.52 -5.30
C TRP A 486 32.37 -17.81 -4.85
N LYS A 487 32.28 -16.74 -4.05
CA LYS A 487 33.47 -16.08 -3.49
C LYS A 487 34.24 -17.02 -2.57
N ASN A 488 33.54 -17.74 -1.70
CA ASN A 488 34.14 -18.75 -0.82
C ASN A 488 34.75 -19.89 -1.64
N TYR A 489 34.04 -20.38 -2.67
CA TYR A 489 34.55 -21.42 -3.55
C TYR A 489 35.84 -20.99 -4.26
N VAL A 490 35.88 -19.77 -4.80
CA VAL A 490 37.08 -19.19 -5.43
C VAL A 490 38.24 -19.10 -4.45
N ALA A 491 38.00 -18.57 -3.24
CA ALA A 491 39.03 -18.42 -2.22
C ALA A 491 39.61 -19.78 -1.75
N GLN A 492 38.81 -20.84 -1.80
CA GLN A 492 39.22 -22.18 -1.37
C GLN A 492 39.86 -23.03 -2.47
N ASN A 493 39.44 -22.87 -3.74
CA ASN A 493 39.75 -23.82 -4.81
C ASN A 493 40.48 -23.20 -6.02
N ILE A 494 40.69 -21.88 -6.04
CA ILE A 494 41.39 -21.19 -7.14
C ILE A 494 42.61 -20.45 -6.59
N GLU A 495 43.81 -20.96 -6.88
CA GLU A 495 45.07 -20.35 -6.46
C GLU A 495 45.25 -18.94 -7.06
N ASN A 496 45.77 -18.02 -6.24
CA ASN A 496 46.02 -16.61 -6.59
C ASN A 496 44.77 -15.80 -6.99
N ALA A 497 43.59 -16.16 -6.49
CA ALA A 497 42.42 -15.31 -6.58
C ALA A 497 42.45 -14.28 -5.44
N ASP A 498 42.83 -13.03 -5.75
CA ASP A 498 42.67 -11.88 -4.85
C ASP A 498 41.20 -11.72 -4.41
N ASP A 499 40.96 -10.90 -3.38
CA ASP A 499 39.62 -10.55 -2.89
C ASP A 499 38.67 -10.25 -4.07
N VAL A 500 37.74 -11.19 -4.33
CA VAL A 500 36.85 -11.13 -5.49
C VAL A 500 35.84 -10.00 -5.28
N ALA A 501 36.15 -8.83 -5.84
CA ALA A 501 35.25 -7.68 -5.85
C ALA A 501 34.02 -7.94 -6.73
N SER A 502 34.19 -8.62 -7.87
CA SER A 502 33.14 -8.93 -8.86
C SER A 502 33.48 -10.18 -9.68
N PHE A 503 32.46 -10.84 -10.24
CA PHE A 503 32.63 -11.92 -11.20
C PHE A 503 32.69 -11.36 -12.63
N ASP A 504 33.72 -11.74 -13.38
CA ASP A 504 33.85 -11.49 -14.81
C ASP A 504 33.90 -12.81 -15.59
N ALA A 505 33.87 -12.73 -16.92
CA ALA A 505 33.90 -13.93 -17.78
C ALA A 505 35.15 -14.79 -17.55
N SER A 506 36.29 -14.17 -17.21
CA SER A 506 37.56 -14.85 -16.97
C SER A 506 37.51 -15.69 -15.70
N LEU A 507 37.01 -15.11 -14.60
CA LEU A 507 36.86 -15.78 -13.31
C LEU A 507 35.81 -16.89 -13.38
N VAL A 508 34.67 -16.65 -14.04
CA VAL A 508 33.65 -17.69 -14.27
C VAL A 508 34.25 -18.84 -15.09
N SER A 509 35.04 -18.55 -16.12
CA SER A 509 35.74 -19.59 -16.88
C SER A 509 36.73 -20.40 -16.03
N LYS A 510 37.43 -19.76 -15.08
CA LYS A 510 38.30 -20.47 -14.13
C LYS A 510 37.49 -21.38 -13.20
N ILE A 511 36.40 -20.88 -12.61
CA ILE A 511 35.48 -21.68 -11.78
C ILE A 511 35.02 -22.92 -12.55
N VAL A 512 34.52 -22.75 -13.76
CA VAL A 512 33.98 -23.85 -14.58
C VAL A 512 35.07 -24.87 -14.92
N LYS A 513 36.29 -24.42 -15.22
CA LYS A 513 37.43 -25.33 -15.47
C LYS A 513 37.81 -26.13 -14.23
N THR A 514 37.77 -25.52 -13.04
CA THR A 514 38.01 -26.23 -11.78
C THR A 514 36.91 -27.27 -11.53
N LEU A 515 35.64 -26.90 -11.72
CA LEU A 515 34.51 -27.82 -11.59
C LEU A 515 34.59 -29.00 -12.58
N ASP A 516 35.04 -28.75 -13.82
CA ASP A 516 35.22 -29.78 -14.85
C ASP A 516 36.20 -30.89 -14.43
N SER A 517 37.20 -30.54 -13.63
CA SER A 517 38.20 -31.49 -13.14
C SER A 517 37.79 -32.20 -11.85
N GLU A 518 36.86 -31.62 -11.08
CA GLU A 518 36.54 -32.06 -9.72
C GLU A 518 35.21 -32.83 -9.62
N ILE A 519 34.27 -32.56 -10.52
CA ILE A 519 32.89 -33.04 -10.42
C ILE A 519 32.55 -33.98 -11.56
N ALA A 520 31.77 -35.02 -11.26
CA ALA A 520 31.28 -35.95 -12.26
C ALA A 520 30.34 -35.25 -13.27
N HIS A 521 30.51 -35.53 -14.56
CA HIS A 521 29.64 -35.00 -15.64
C HIS A 521 28.33 -35.77 -15.79
N GLU A 522 27.77 -36.19 -14.67
CA GLU A 522 26.49 -36.87 -14.62
C GLU A 522 25.73 -36.59 -13.34
N PHE A 523 24.41 -36.64 -13.44
CA PHE A 523 23.49 -36.56 -12.32
C PHE A 523 22.42 -37.64 -12.49
N LYS A 524 22.08 -38.33 -11.41
CA LYS A 524 21.04 -39.36 -11.40
C LYS A 524 20.12 -39.12 -10.21
N GLN A 525 18.82 -39.00 -10.45
CA GLN A 525 17.86 -38.91 -9.36
C GLN A 525 17.68 -40.29 -8.72
N GLU A 526 17.98 -40.42 -7.42
CA GLU A 526 17.66 -41.62 -6.66
C GLU A 526 16.19 -41.53 -6.23
N ASN A 527 15.31 -42.30 -6.86
CA ASN A 527 13.92 -42.38 -6.43
C ASN A 527 13.85 -43.07 -5.06
N THR A 528 13.77 -42.30 -3.99
CA THR A 528 13.47 -42.76 -2.63
C THR A 528 11.97 -43.06 -2.46
N LEU A 529 11.43 -43.91 -3.34
CA LEU A 529 10.10 -44.49 -3.25
C LEU A 529 10.23 -46.00 -3.52
N ASN A 530 11.01 -46.70 -2.69
CA ASN A 530 10.96 -48.15 -2.41
C ASN A 530 12.19 -48.61 -1.59
N SER A 531 12.33 -48.14 -0.36
CA SER A 531 13.22 -48.78 0.63
C SER A 531 12.83 -48.43 2.06
N THR A 532 11.66 -48.88 2.49
CA THR A 532 11.52 -49.34 3.88
C THR A 532 10.55 -50.51 3.90
N ILE A 533 11.10 -51.64 4.35
CA ILE A 533 10.43 -52.90 4.71
C ILE A 533 9.58 -52.68 5.96
#